data_AF-A0A5J4V010-F1
#
_entry.id   AF-A0A5J4V010-F1
#
_cell.length_a   1.000
_cell.length_b   1.000
_cell.length_c   1.000
_cell.angle_alpha   90.00
_cell.angle_beta   90.00
_cell.angle_gamma   90.00
#
_symmetry.space_group_name_H-M   'P 1'
#
loop_
_entity.id
_entity.type
_entity.pdbx_description
1 polymer ?
#
loop_
_entity_poly.entity_id
_entity_poly.type
_entity_poly.pdbx_seq_one_letter_code
_entity_poly.pdbx_strand_id
1 'polypeptide(L)'
;MPIRPALLNHPTVEYLMAYGIMDQFKAQRGFITYDFETLSDQFMKNITDQTTLLSQLSKLSIASAEVFPNQDKSYKLVKRCYTLFDELSENYQAQLENYGLPFNSSFVHLWLAQTFESAEQIYQCMWYDDENIPFDRCVKVLEWNSSRFDIALL
;
A
#
# COMPACT_ATOMS: atom_id res chain seq x y z
N MET A 1 14.60 30.32 0.98
CA MET A 1 13.21 29.88 0.68
C MET A 1 12.43 29.97 2.00
N PRO A 2 11.24 30.60 2.08
CA PRO A 2 10.55 30.70 3.36
C PRO A 2 9.93 29.34 3.72
N ILE A 3 10.33 28.77 4.85
CA ILE A 3 9.79 27.51 5.38
C ILE A 3 8.41 27.81 5.98
N ARG A 4 7.40 26.98 5.67
CA ARG A 4 6.03 27.18 6.16
C ARG A 4 5.96 26.92 7.68
N PRO A 5 5.13 27.67 8.44
CA PRO A 5 4.98 27.47 9.89
C PRO A 5 4.66 26.04 10.32
N ALA A 6 3.86 25.31 9.54
CA ALA A 6 3.51 23.92 9.83
C ALA A 6 4.69 22.94 9.77
N LEU A 7 5.79 23.31 9.11
CA LEU A 7 7.02 22.52 9.04
C LEU A 7 8.00 22.85 10.17
N LEU A 8 7.86 24.03 10.81
CA LEU A 8 8.80 24.50 11.85
C LEU A 8 8.75 23.65 13.13
N ASN A 9 7.63 22.96 13.40
CA ASN A 9 7.45 22.13 14.59
C ASN A 9 7.69 20.63 14.32
N HIS A 10 8.23 20.26 13.16
CA HIS A 10 8.51 18.86 12.85
C HIS A 10 9.92 18.51 13.38
N PRO A 11 10.09 17.46 14.22
CA PRO A 11 11.37 17.14 14.85
C PRO A 11 12.54 17.02 13.85
N THR A 12 12.29 16.39 12.68
CA THR A 12 13.30 16.30 11.60
C THR A 12 13.74 17.67 11.11
N VAL A 13 12.80 18.60 10.91
CA VAL A 13 13.10 19.93 10.35
C VAL A 13 13.84 20.76 11.39
N GLU A 14 13.42 20.72 12.65
CA GLU A 14 14.12 21.38 13.77
C GLU A 14 15.57 20.90 13.88
N TYR A 15 15.79 19.58 13.86
CA TYR A 15 17.14 18.99 13.89
C TYR A 15 17.98 19.48 12.70
N LEU A 16 17.47 19.33 11.47
CA LEU A 16 18.23 19.72 10.28
C LEU A 16 18.55 21.22 10.26
N MET A 17 17.66 22.08 10.77
CA MET A 17 17.91 23.51 10.92
C MET A 17 18.98 23.80 11.98
N ALA A 18 18.91 23.14 13.14
CA ALA A 18 19.86 23.35 14.25
C ALA A 18 21.31 23.02 13.84
N TYR A 19 21.49 21.99 13.01
CA TYR A 19 22.81 21.57 12.52
C TYR A 19 23.21 22.19 11.17
N GLY A 20 22.35 23.04 10.57
CA GLY A 20 22.65 23.73 9.31
C GLY A 20 22.69 22.82 8.07
N ILE A 21 22.07 21.63 8.14
CA ILE A 21 22.08 20.57 7.11
C ILE A 21 20.73 20.46 6.38
N MET A 22 20.07 21.59 6.17
CA MET A 22 18.75 21.65 5.53
C MET A 22 18.74 21.19 4.07
N ASP A 23 19.90 21.15 3.42
CA ASP A 23 20.08 20.59 2.08
C ASP A 23 19.84 19.07 2.02
N GLN A 24 19.95 18.38 3.17
CA GLN A 24 19.72 16.94 3.28
C GLN A 24 18.24 16.57 3.45
N PHE A 25 17.33 17.54 3.60
CA PHE A 25 15.92 17.27 3.85
C PHE A 25 15.29 16.41 2.76
N LYS A 26 14.74 15.26 3.16
CA LYS A 26 13.97 14.33 2.32
C LYS A 26 12.48 14.50 2.61
N ALA A 27 11.71 14.90 1.60
CA ALA A 27 10.26 15.00 1.71
C ALA A 27 9.64 13.59 1.74
N GLN A 28 8.81 13.31 2.75
CA GLN A 28 8.07 12.05 2.88
C GLN A 28 6.93 11.96 1.86
N ARG A 29 7.25 11.58 0.63
CA ARG A 29 6.29 11.57 -0.50
C ARG A 29 6.09 10.19 -1.13
N GLY A 30 6.69 9.14 -0.57
CA GLY A 30 6.40 7.77 -0.98
C GLY A 30 5.09 7.30 -0.35
N PHE A 31 4.22 6.71 -1.17
CA PHE A 31 2.94 6.15 -0.72
C PHE A 31 2.47 5.05 -1.66
N ILE A 32 1.56 4.23 -1.13
CA ILE A 32 0.90 3.16 -1.86
C ILE A 32 -0.60 3.44 -1.79
N THR A 33 -1.27 3.47 -2.93
CA THR A 33 -2.73 3.47 -3.01
C THR A 33 -3.22 2.14 -3.56
N TYR A 34 -4.33 1.62 -3.04
CA TYR A 34 -4.98 0.43 -3.59
C TYR A 34 -6.49 0.57 -3.65
N ASP A 35 -7.12 -0.20 -4.53
CA ASP A 35 -8.56 -0.33 -4.68
C ASP A 35 -8.90 -1.80 -4.94
N PHE A 36 -9.96 -2.29 -4.30
CA PHE A 36 -10.48 -3.64 -4.51
C PHE A 36 -11.84 -3.56 -5.20
N GLU A 37 -11.97 -4.25 -6.32
CA GLU A 37 -13.29 -4.51 -6.89
C GLU A 37 -13.82 -5.84 -6.36
N THR A 38 -15.10 -5.86 -6.00
CA THR A 38 -15.78 -7.07 -5.53
C THR A 38 -17.07 -7.28 -6.30
N LEU A 39 -17.48 -8.54 -6.40
CA LEU A 39 -18.76 -8.92 -6.98
C LEU A 39 -19.66 -9.50 -5.89
N SER A 40 -20.87 -8.95 -5.77
CA SER A 40 -21.89 -9.45 -4.84
C SER A 40 -22.55 -10.68 -5.43
N ASP A 41 -22.37 -11.83 -4.78
CA ASP A 41 -23.12 -13.05 -5.05
C ASP A 41 -24.36 -13.09 -4.14
N GLN A 42 -25.55 -13.13 -4.73
CA GLN A 42 -26.81 -13.19 -3.99
C GLN A 42 -27.16 -14.64 -3.71
N PHE A 43 -27.11 -15.03 -2.44
CA PHE A 43 -27.19 -16.43 -2.03
C PHE A 43 -28.41 -16.73 -1.13
N MET A 44 -29.05 -15.70 -0.55
CA MET A 44 -30.23 -15.80 0.37
C MET A 44 -30.25 -17.08 1.22
N LYS A 45 -29.27 -17.23 2.11
CA LYS A 45 -29.10 -18.41 2.96
C LYS A 45 -29.44 -18.11 4.40
N ASN A 46 -30.37 -18.86 4.98
CA ASN A 46 -30.63 -18.82 6.42
C ASN A 46 -29.44 -19.45 7.16
N ILE A 47 -28.68 -18.64 7.89
CA ILE A 47 -27.60 -19.11 8.77
C ILE A 47 -28.18 -19.62 10.09
N THR A 48 -29.26 -19.00 10.55
CA THR A 48 -30.01 -19.37 11.76
C THR A 48 -31.48 -19.04 11.53
N ASP A 49 -32.39 -19.51 12.38
CA ASP A 49 -33.83 -19.24 12.27
C ASP A 49 -34.20 -17.74 12.27
N GLN A 50 -33.28 -16.89 12.73
CA GLN A 50 -33.44 -15.44 12.82
C GLN A 50 -32.48 -14.65 11.91
N THR A 51 -31.58 -15.32 11.18
CA THR A 51 -30.48 -14.66 10.48
C THR A 51 -30.36 -15.17 9.05
N THR A 52 -30.55 -14.27 8.08
CA THR A 52 -30.44 -14.59 6.65
C THR A 52 -29.26 -13.83 6.04
N LEU A 53 -28.31 -14.57 5.48
CA LEU A 53 -27.25 -14.03 4.63
C LEU A 53 -27.82 -13.73 3.24
N LEU A 54 -28.03 -12.46 2.93
CA LEU A 54 -28.61 -12.04 1.66
C LEU A 54 -27.60 -12.14 0.50
N SER A 55 -26.37 -11.71 0.73
CA SER A 55 -25.31 -11.74 -0.26
C SER A 55 -23.93 -11.90 0.38
N GLN A 56 -22.98 -12.35 -0.44
CA GLN A 56 -21.57 -12.45 -0.08
C GLN A 56 -20.73 -11.74 -1.15
N LEU A 57 -19.78 -10.92 -0.73
CA LEU A 57 -18.82 -10.29 -1.64
C LEU A 57 -17.71 -11.29 -1.96
N SER A 58 -17.45 -11.47 -3.26
CA SER A 58 -16.30 -12.19 -3.78
C SER A 58 -15.29 -11.20 -4.36
N LYS A 59 -14.00 -11.45 -4.12
CA LYS A 59 -12.91 -10.65 -4.68
C LYS A 59 -12.91 -10.77 -6.21
N LEU A 60 -12.90 -9.66 -6.94
CA LEU A 60 -12.88 -9.64 -8.41
C LEU A 60 -11.52 -9.21 -8.95
N SER A 61 -11.01 -8.12 -8.41
CA SER A 61 -9.70 -7.57 -8.78
C SER A 61 -9.15 -6.69 -7.68
N ILE A 62 -7.86 -6.40 -7.80
CA ILE A 62 -7.19 -5.39 -7.03
C ILE A 62 -6.29 -4.57 -7.95
N ALA A 63 -6.33 -3.25 -7.79
CA ALA A 63 -5.42 -2.34 -8.44
C ALA A 63 -4.61 -1.59 -7.38
N SER A 64 -3.30 -1.46 -7.60
CA SER A 64 -2.44 -0.62 -6.79
C SER A 64 -1.59 0.32 -7.62
N ALA A 65 -1.26 1.44 -7.01
CA ALA A 65 -0.28 2.38 -7.51
C ALA A 65 0.70 2.73 -6.39
N GLU A 66 1.98 2.43 -6.61
CA GLU A 66 3.06 2.74 -5.67
C GLU A 66 3.93 3.86 -6.23
N VAL A 67 4.18 4.87 -5.41
CA VAL A 67 5.02 6.02 -5.74
C VAL A 67 6.30 5.94 -4.93
N PHE A 68 7.42 5.82 -5.65
CA PHE A 68 8.75 5.76 -5.06
C PHE A 68 9.47 7.09 -5.28
N PRO A 69 10.00 7.73 -4.22
CA PRO A 69 10.96 8.81 -4.37
C PRO A 69 12.31 8.24 -4.78
N ASN A 70 12.91 8.75 -5.84
CA ASN A 70 14.23 8.34 -6.30
C ASN A 70 15.33 9.28 -5.76
N GLN A 71 16.58 8.82 -5.74
CA GLN A 71 17.72 9.58 -5.21
C GLN A 71 17.98 10.88 -5.99
N ASP A 72 17.67 10.90 -7.28
CA ASP A 72 17.78 12.07 -8.17
C ASP A 72 16.61 13.06 -8.05
N LYS A 73 15.75 12.90 -7.04
CA LYS A 73 14.51 13.68 -6.81
C LYS A 73 13.40 13.43 -7.86
N SER A 74 13.58 12.48 -8.77
CA SER A 74 12.49 11.98 -9.62
C SER A 74 11.57 11.05 -8.83
N TYR A 75 10.42 10.72 -9.42
CA TYR A 75 9.49 9.75 -8.84
C TYR A 75 9.26 8.63 -9.83
N LYS A 76 9.27 7.39 -9.34
CA LYS A 76 8.85 6.23 -10.10
C LYS A 76 7.42 5.87 -9.68
N LEU A 77 6.57 5.66 -10.67
CA LEU A 77 5.21 5.16 -10.47
C LEU A 77 5.16 3.72 -10.97
N VAL A 78 4.82 2.80 -10.08
CA VAL A 78 4.50 1.42 -10.44
C VAL A 78 3.01 1.24 -10.30
N LYS A 79 2.38 0.63 -11.30
CA LYS A 79 0.96 0.29 -11.28
C LYS A 79 0.83 -1.21 -11.42
N ARG A 80 0.04 -1.82 -10.55
CA ARG A 80 -0.27 -3.25 -10.62
C ARG A 80 -1.78 -3.41 -10.67
N CYS A 81 -2.22 -4.40 -11.44
CA CYS A 81 -3.61 -4.80 -11.50
C CYS A 81 -3.63 -6.32 -11.55
N TYR A 82 -4.32 -6.92 -10.60
CA TYR A 82 -4.54 -8.35 -10.55
C TYR A 82 -6.04 -8.62 -10.56
N THR A 83 -6.44 -9.61 -11.32
CA THR A 83 -7.81 -10.08 -11.48
C THR A 83 -7.87 -11.56 -11.16
N LEU A 84 -9.09 -12.08 -10.95
CA LEU A 84 -9.30 -13.54 -10.85
C LEU A 84 -8.73 -14.33 -12.04
N PHE A 85 -8.67 -13.74 -13.23
CA PHE A 85 -8.16 -14.40 -14.42
C PHE A 85 -6.63 -14.49 -14.45
N ASP A 86 -5.94 -13.61 -13.74
CA ASP A 86 -4.47 -13.63 -13.69
C ASP A 86 -3.95 -14.87 -12.96
N GLU A 87 -4.74 -15.47 -12.06
CA GLU A 87 -4.41 -16.75 -11.42
C GLU A 87 -4.29 -17.90 -12.44
N LEU A 88 -4.90 -17.76 -13.62
CA LEU A 88 -4.85 -18.73 -14.71
C LEU A 88 -3.72 -18.46 -15.71
N SER A 89 -2.96 -17.37 -15.54
CA SER A 89 -1.87 -17.00 -16.44
C SER A 89 -0.67 -17.94 -16.29
N GLU A 90 0.00 -18.27 -17.40
CA GLU A 90 1.19 -19.11 -17.41
C GLU A 90 2.33 -18.53 -16.54
N ASN A 91 2.41 -17.20 -16.43
CA ASN A 91 3.42 -16.52 -15.62
C ASN A 91 3.05 -16.39 -14.13
N TYR A 92 1.84 -16.81 -13.73
CA TYR A 92 1.39 -16.64 -12.36
C TYR A 92 2.15 -17.55 -11.38
N GLN A 93 2.39 -18.80 -11.79
CA GLN A 93 3.13 -19.76 -10.96
C GLN A 93 4.60 -19.35 -10.76
N ALA A 94 5.25 -18.83 -11.80
CA ALA A 94 6.61 -18.31 -11.70
C ALA A 94 6.67 -17.10 -10.73
N GLN A 95 5.66 -16.23 -10.75
CA GLN A 95 5.57 -15.13 -9.79
C GLN A 95 5.41 -15.64 -8.35
N LEU A 96 4.52 -16.62 -8.11
CA LEU A 96 4.36 -17.21 -6.78
C LEU A 96 5.68 -17.81 -6.26
N GLU A 97 6.40 -18.55 -7.11
CA GLU A 97 7.69 -19.13 -6.77
C GLU A 97 8.74 -18.06 -6.43
N ASN A 98 8.82 -16.98 -7.22
CA ASN A 98 9.75 -15.87 -6.96
C ASN A 98 9.53 -15.21 -5.59
N TYR A 99 8.28 -15.19 -5.11
CA TYR A 99 7.92 -14.67 -3.79
C TYR A 99 7.84 -15.75 -2.70
N GLY A 100 8.21 -17.00 -3.01
CA GLY A 100 8.18 -18.12 -2.06
C GLY A 100 6.77 -18.51 -1.60
N LEU A 101 5.74 -18.19 -2.38
CA LEU A 101 4.34 -18.44 -2.05
C LEU A 101 3.90 -19.84 -2.51
N PRO A 102 3.00 -20.51 -1.76
CA PRO A 102 2.38 -21.76 -2.20
C PRO A 102 1.69 -21.64 -3.56
N PHE A 103 1.75 -22.68 -4.40
CA PHE A 103 1.17 -22.71 -5.75
C PHE A 103 -0.35 -22.44 -5.83
N ASN A 104 -1.07 -22.64 -4.73
CA ASN A 104 -2.50 -22.40 -4.59
C ASN A 104 -2.82 -21.02 -3.97
N SER A 105 -1.82 -20.15 -3.86
CA SER A 105 -2.00 -18.80 -3.31
C SER A 105 -2.80 -17.94 -4.29
N SER A 106 -3.84 -17.28 -3.78
CA SER A 106 -4.62 -16.34 -4.59
C SER A 106 -3.84 -15.07 -4.94
N PHE A 107 -4.30 -14.33 -5.94
CA PHE A 107 -3.63 -13.11 -6.41
C PHE A 107 -3.44 -12.06 -5.30
N VAL A 108 -4.30 -12.07 -4.29
CA VAL A 108 -4.19 -11.22 -3.09
C VAL A 108 -2.90 -11.48 -2.30
N HIS A 109 -2.46 -12.73 -2.18
CA HIS A 109 -1.22 -13.07 -1.47
C HIS A 109 0.01 -12.58 -2.24
N LEU A 110 0.00 -12.76 -3.56
CA LEU A 110 1.06 -12.25 -4.43
C LEU A 110 1.14 -10.72 -4.37
N TRP A 111 -0.02 -10.05 -4.47
CA TRP A 111 -0.09 -8.61 -4.35
C TRP A 111 0.40 -8.10 -2.99
N LEU A 112 0.03 -8.77 -1.89
CA LEU A 112 0.52 -8.42 -0.56
C LEU A 112 2.05 -8.52 -0.47
N ALA A 113 2.64 -9.61 -0.96
CA ALA A 113 4.09 -9.80 -0.97
C ALA A 113 4.80 -8.67 -1.74
N GLN A 114 4.30 -8.32 -2.92
CA GLN A 114 4.82 -7.22 -3.73
C GLN A 114 4.63 -5.85 -3.09
N THR A 115 3.52 -5.67 -2.38
CA THR A 115 3.21 -4.43 -1.65
C THR A 115 4.19 -4.24 -0.49
N PHE A 116 4.51 -5.30 0.25
CA PHE A 116 5.53 -5.25 1.30
C PHE A 116 6.93 -4.95 0.74
N GLU A 117 7.32 -5.60 -0.35
CA GLU A 117 8.58 -5.29 -1.05
C GLU A 117 8.63 -3.82 -1.47
N SER A 118 7.52 -3.29 -2.00
CA SER A 118 7.40 -1.90 -2.41
C SER A 118 7.49 -0.94 -1.22
N ALA A 119 6.85 -1.29 -0.09
CA ALA A 119 6.92 -0.51 1.13
C ALA A 119 8.35 -0.47 1.69
N GLU A 120 9.08 -1.58 1.65
CA GLU A 120 10.48 -1.63 2.06
C GLU A 120 11.36 -0.74 1.18
N GLN A 121 11.16 -0.77 -0.14
CA GLN A 121 11.89 0.12 -1.06
C GLN A 121 11.59 1.60 -0.77
N ILE A 122 10.33 1.96 -0.56
CA ILE A 122 9.94 3.34 -0.18
C ILE A 122 10.62 3.74 1.14
N TYR A 123 10.61 2.84 2.12
CA TYR A 123 11.24 3.04 3.42
C TYR A 123 12.75 3.30 3.27
N GLN A 124 13.46 2.48 2.49
CA GLN A 124 14.89 2.63 2.25
C GLN A 124 15.22 3.96 1.54
N CYS A 125 14.42 4.38 0.56
CA CYS A 125 14.62 5.66 -0.11
C CYS A 125 14.45 6.87 0.83
N MET A 126 13.62 6.72 1.86
CA MET A 126 13.33 7.76 2.85
C MET A 126 14.34 7.79 4.00
N TRP A 127 15.23 6.81 4.11
CA TRP A 127 16.24 6.71 5.17
C TRP A 127 17.25 7.86 5.13
N TYR A 128 17.63 8.40 6.29
CA TYR A 128 18.75 9.33 6.44
C TYR A 128 19.99 8.57 6.88
N ASP A 129 21.17 8.94 6.39
CA ASP A 129 22.43 8.28 6.78
C ASP A 129 22.77 8.52 8.26
N ASP A 130 22.36 9.66 8.82
CA ASP A 130 22.46 9.96 10.26
C ASP A 130 21.26 9.42 11.03
N GLU A 131 21.49 8.40 11.86
CA GLU A 131 20.48 7.75 12.70
C GLU A 131 19.92 8.66 13.80
N ASN A 132 20.59 9.76 14.12
CA ASN A 132 20.14 10.71 15.14
C ASN A 132 19.03 11.62 14.63
N ILE A 133 18.81 11.68 13.31
CA ILE A 133 17.73 12.49 12.72
C ILE A 133 16.39 11.88 13.14
N PRO A 134 15.58 12.58 13.95
CA PRO A 134 14.30 12.07 14.39
C PRO A 134 13.36 12.00 13.18
N PHE A 135 12.98 10.79 12.76
CA PHE A 135 12.20 10.56 11.55
C PHE A 135 11.10 9.52 11.81
N ASP A 136 9.84 9.90 11.51
CA ASP A 136 8.73 8.96 11.56
C ASP A 136 8.74 8.06 10.32
N ARG A 137 8.86 6.77 10.57
CA ARG A 137 9.24 5.74 9.61
C ARG A 137 8.03 5.03 9.00
N CYS A 138 6.96 5.78 8.75
CA CYS A 138 5.71 5.21 8.26
C CYS A 138 5.59 5.35 6.74
N VAL A 139 5.40 4.20 6.05
CA VAL A 139 4.94 4.19 4.65
C VAL A 139 3.44 4.39 4.65
N LYS A 140 2.97 5.43 3.95
CA LYS A 140 1.53 5.68 3.85
C LYS A 140 0.90 4.70 2.88
N VAL A 141 -0.01 3.88 3.38
CA VAL A 141 -0.88 3.04 2.58
C VAL A 141 -2.29 3.64 2.64
N LEU A 142 -2.86 3.90 1.48
CA LEU A 142 -4.13 4.59 1.32
C LEU A 142 -5.10 3.68 0.56
N GLU A 143 -6.21 3.36 1.20
CA GLU A 143 -7.31 2.69 0.54
C GLU A 143 -8.16 3.70 -0.22
N TRP A 144 -8.44 3.39 -1.48
CA TRP A 144 -9.47 4.04 -2.26
C TRP A 144 -10.75 3.21 -2.13
N ASN A 145 -11.90 3.87 -1.96
CA ASN A 145 -13.22 3.21 -1.94
C ASN A 145 -13.52 2.30 -0.72
N SER A 146 -12.94 2.58 0.45
CA SER A 146 -13.12 1.79 1.68
C SER A 146 -14.56 1.67 2.17
N SER A 147 -15.45 2.60 1.78
CA SER A 147 -16.86 2.59 2.18
C SER A 147 -17.65 1.37 1.71
N ARG A 148 -17.14 0.60 0.75
CA ARG A 148 -17.78 -0.65 0.28
C ARG A 148 -17.43 -1.87 1.14
N PHE A 149 -16.40 -1.79 1.99
CA PHE A 149 -15.96 -2.88 2.86
C PHE A 149 -16.46 -2.76 4.30
N ASP A 150 -17.04 -1.62 4.68
CA ASP A 150 -17.76 -1.49 5.93
C ASP A 150 -19.01 -2.40 5.91
N ILE A 151 -18.99 -3.43 6.75
CA ILE A 151 -20.09 -4.38 6.90
C ILE A 151 -21.35 -3.59 7.30
N ALA A 152 -22.31 -3.43 6.40
CA ALA A 152 -23.66 -3.03 6.74
C ALA A 152 -24.36 -4.22 7.42
N LEU A 153 -24.19 -4.35 8.74
CA LEU A 153 -25.07 -5.19 9.55
C LEU A 153 -26.45 -4.51 9.58
N LEU A 154 -27.44 -5.17 8.96
CA LEU A 154 -28.87 -4.86 9.13
C LEU A 154 -29.48 -5.80 10.16
#